data_AF-A0A843JV74-F1
#
_entry.id   AF-A0A843JV74-F1
#
_cell.length_a   1.000
_cell.length_b   1.000
_cell.length_c   1.000
_cell.angle_alpha   90.00
_cell.angle_beta   90.00
_cell.angle_gamma   90.00
#
_symmetry.space_group_name_H-M   'P 1'
#
loop_
_entity.id
_entity.type
_entity.pdbx_description
1 polymer ?
#
loop_
_entity_poly.entity_id
_entity_poly.type
_entity_poly.pdbx_seq_one_letter_code
_entity_poly.pdbx_strand_id
1 'polypeptide(L)'
;MGKNVCDTCLNLKEVRLPNNLETIPRCAFENCISLERINIPSSIRKIEKHAFRNCPKLKDISIPSYVIVDDQAFINSNISTENDIALKSIDNLILG
;
A
#
# COMPACT_ATOMS: atom_id res chain seq x y z
N MET A 1 -19.75 -6.37 -8.69
CA MET A 1 -19.40 -6.29 -7.26
C MET A 1 -19.62 -7.67 -6.65
N GLY A 2 -18.58 -8.52 -6.68
CA GLY A 2 -18.64 -9.91 -6.20
C GLY A 2 -18.42 -9.97 -4.70
N LYS A 3 -19.33 -10.65 -3.99
CA LYS A 3 -19.56 -10.65 -2.54
C LYS A 3 -18.45 -11.29 -1.67
N ASN A 4 -17.26 -11.57 -2.19
CA ASN A 4 -16.23 -12.35 -1.47
C ASN A 4 -14.84 -11.69 -1.37
N VAL A 5 -14.63 -10.46 -1.86
CA VAL A 5 -13.32 -9.78 -1.79
C VAL A 5 -13.07 -9.14 -0.41
N CYS A 6 -14.12 -8.86 0.37
CA CYS A 6 -14.00 -8.17 1.65
C CYS A 6 -13.67 -9.06 2.86
N ASP A 7 -14.02 -10.36 2.86
CA ASP A 7 -13.80 -11.21 4.04
C ASP A 7 -12.32 -11.54 4.26
N THR A 8 -11.56 -11.71 3.17
CA THR A 8 -10.12 -11.97 3.24
C THR A 8 -9.37 -10.78 3.84
N CYS A 9 -9.83 -9.55 3.57
CA CYS A 9 -9.17 -8.33 4.01
C CYS A 9 -9.43 -7.93 5.47
N LEU A 10 -10.43 -8.54 6.12
CA LEU A 10 -10.69 -8.33 7.55
C LEU A 10 -9.65 -9.00 8.45
N ASN A 11 -8.93 -10.03 7.96
CA ASN A 11 -7.93 -10.77 8.74
C ASN A 11 -6.50 -10.64 8.19
N LEU A 12 -6.34 -9.99 7.03
CA LEU A 12 -5.06 -9.88 6.35
C LEU A 12 -4.18 -8.83 7.03
N LYS A 13 -3.22 -9.28 7.84
CA LYS A 13 -2.24 -8.39 8.52
C LYS A 13 -1.05 -8.01 7.65
N GLU A 14 -0.66 -8.90 6.75
CA GLU A 14 0.50 -8.77 5.88
C GLU A 14 0.19 -9.31 4.48
N VAL A 15 0.67 -8.63 3.45
CA VAL A 15 0.52 -9.03 2.04
C VAL A 15 1.88 -9.19 1.38
N ARG A 16 2.04 -10.31 0.65
CA ARG A 16 3.15 -10.55 -0.27
C ARG A 16 2.64 -10.46 -1.69
N LEU A 17 3.12 -9.47 -2.44
CA LEU A 17 2.80 -9.29 -3.85
C LEU A 17 3.74 -10.14 -4.72
N PRO A 18 3.28 -10.63 -5.88
CA PRO A 18 4.14 -11.37 -6.78
C PRO A 18 5.18 -10.44 -7.44
N ASN A 19 6.38 -10.96 -7.66
CA ASN A 19 7.54 -10.19 -8.15
C ASN A 19 7.43 -9.68 -9.59
N ASN A 20 6.40 -10.11 -10.33
CA ASN A 20 6.09 -9.66 -11.68
C ASN A 20 4.87 -8.72 -11.73
N LEU A 21 4.32 -8.32 -10.57
CA LEU A 21 3.23 -7.36 -10.53
C LEU A 21 3.77 -5.96 -10.84
N GLU A 22 3.23 -5.32 -11.86
CA GLU A 22 3.63 -3.96 -12.25
C GLU A 22 2.69 -2.88 -11.70
N THR A 23 1.43 -3.24 -11.44
CA THR A 23 0.41 -2.30 -10.99
C THR A 23 -0.37 -2.88 -9.81
N ILE A 24 -0.55 -2.09 -8.75
CA ILE A 24 -1.58 -2.34 -7.75
C ILE A 24 -2.87 -1.71 -8.25
N PRO A 25 -3.87 -2.51 -8.67
CA PRO A 25 -5.04 -2.01 -9.37
C PRO A 25 -5.98 -1.23 -8.44
N ARG A 26 -6.89 -0.49 -9.07
CA ARG A 26 -7.95 0.23 -8.37
C ARG A 26 -8.66 -0.65 -7.33
N CYS A 27 -8.80 -0.13 -6.11
CA CYS A 27 -9.49 -0.78 -4.99
C CYS A 27 -8.91 -2.15 -4.55
N ALA A 28 -7.67 -2.52 -4.94
CA ALA A 28 -7.10 -3.84 -4.66
C ALA A 28 -7.16 -4.27 -3.18
N PHE A 29 -6.92 -3.34 -2.28
CA PHE A 29 -6.92 -3.51 -0.82
C PHE A 29 -7.85 -2.50 -0.15
N GLU A 30 -8.95 -2.12 -0.80
CA GLU A 30 -9.93 -1.23 -0.18
C GLU A 30 -10.60 -1.91 1.03
N ASN A 31 -10.72 -1.18 2.16
CA ASN A 31 -11.30 -1.64 3.43
C ASN A 31 -10.55 -2.81 4.11
N CYS A 32 -9.26 -3.00 3.85
CA CYS A 32 -8.45 -3.99 4.58
C CYS A 32 -8.07 -3.45 5.96
N ILE A 33 -9.05 -3.39 6.87
CA ILE A 33 -8.96 -2.73 8.19
C ILE A 33 -7.95 -3.36 9.14
N SER A 34 -7.54 -4.60 8.88
CA SER A 34 -6.53 -5.33 9.66
C SER A 34 -5.14 -5.30 9.03
N LEU A 35 -4.99 -4.73 7.83
CA LEU A 35 -3.71 -4.68 7.14
C LEU A 35 -2.77 -3.72 7.85
N GLU A 36 -1.66 -4.25 8.35
CA GLU A 36 -0.66 -3.49 9.09
C GLU A 36 0.57 -3.21 8.24
N ARG A 37 0.95 -4.17 7.39
CA ARG A 37 2.17 -4.12 6.58
C ARG A 37 1.96 -4.62 5.15
N ILE A 38 2.65 -4.00 4.20
CA ILE A 38 2.76 -4.52 2.84
C ILE A 38 4.15 -4.25 2.27
N ASN A 39 4.75 -5.29 1.67
CA ASN A 39 5.99 -5.15 0.94
C ASN A 39 5.70 -4.84 -0.53
N ILE A 40 6.16 -3.70 -1.02
CA ILE A 40 6.00 -3.28 -2.42
C ILE A 40 7.21 -3.79 -3.22
N PRO A 41 7.03 -4.77 -4.13
CA PRO A 41 8.15 -5.29 -4.90
C PRO A 41 8.66 -4.24 -5.89
N SER A 42 9.94 -4.36 -6.25
CA SER A 42 10.63 -3.44 -7.16
C SER A 42 10.08 -3.44 -8.59
N SER A 43 9.20 -4.38 -8.93
CA SER A 43 8.47 -4.44 -10.20
C SER A 43 7.31 -3.44 -10.28
N ILE A 44 6.78 -2.98 -9.14
CA ILE A 44 5.64 -2.07 -9.13
C ILE A 44 6.06 -0.73 -9.75
N ARG A 45 5.21 -0.21 -10.62
CA ARG A 45 5.34 1.09 -11.28
C ARG A 45 4.18 2.01 -10.95
N LYS A 46 3.02 1.44 -10.62
CA LYS A 46 1.80 2.21 -10.40
C LYS A 46 0.97 1.67 -9.23
N ILE A 47 0.47 2.58 -8.40
CA ILE A 47 -0.55 2.32 -7.39
C ILE A 47 -1.77 3.18 -7.77
N GLU A 48 -2.86 2.51 -8.11
CA GLU A 48 -4.04 3.20 -8.64
C GLU A 48 -4.98 3.73 -7.56
N LYS A 49 -5.95 4.52 -8.01
CA LYS A 49 -7.02 5.10 -7.20
C LYS A 49 -7.61 4.11 -6.20
N HIS A 50 -7.71 4.55 -4.95
CA HIS A 50 -8.33 3.79 -3.84
C HIS A 50 -7.69 2.43 -3.55
N ALA A 51 -6.50 2.13 -4.07
CA ALA A 51 -5.83 0.84 -3.87
C ALA A 51 -5.72 0.43 -2.40
N PHE A 52 -5.53 1.38 -1.49
CA PHE A 52 -5.48 1.18 -0.04
C PHE A 52 -6.44 2.12 0.68
N ARG A 53 -7.62 2.39 0.12
CA ARG A 53 -8.62 3.25 0.77
C ARG A 53 -9.19 2.57 2.01
N ASN A 54 -9.39 3.33 3.09
CA ASN A 54 -9.91 2.85 4.38
C ASN A 54 -9.08 1.69 4.98
N CYS A 55 -7.75 1.81 4.98
CA CYS A 55 -6.81 0.90 5.63
C CYS A 55 -6.17 1.57 6.86
N PRO A 56 -6.92 1.78 7.96
CA PRO A 56 -6.47 2.58 9.10
C PRO A 56 -5.31 1.99 9.90
N LYS A 57 -5.03 0.68 9.77
CA LYS A 57 -3.91 0.03 10.48
C LYS A 57 -2.62 -0.03 9.67
N LEU A 58 -2.66 0.32 8.38
CA LEU A 58 -1.50 0.22 7.50
C LEU A 58 -0.48 1.28 7.92
N LYS A 59 0.64 0.83 8.48
CA LYS A 59 1.68 1.69 9.06
C LYS A 59 3.07 1.40 8.50
N ASP A 60 3.28 0.21 7.94
CA ASP A 60 4.56 -0.22 7.41
C ASP A 60 4.43 -0.52 5.92
N ILE A 61 4.77 0.49 5.13
CA ILE A 61 4.80 0.42 3.68
C ILE A 61 6.01 1.24 3.21
N SER A 62 6.84 0.63 2.39
CA SER A 62 7.92 1.31 1.68
C SER A 62 7.53 1.40 0.22
N ILE A 63 7.41 2.62 -0.30
CA ILE A 63 7.06 2.85 -1.71
C ILE A 63 8.30 3.47 -2.37
N PRO A 64 8.90 2.82 -3.37
CA PRO A 64 10.01 3.39 -4.11
C PRO A 64 9.62 4.72 -4.79
N SER A 65 10.55 5.67 -4.87
CA SER A 65 10.29 7.01 -5.41
C SER A 65 9.89 7.06 -6.90
N TYR A 66 10.19 6.00 -7.65
CA TYR A 66 9.78 5.86 -9.05
C TYR A 66 8.35 5.35 -9.23
N VAL A 67 7.66 4.95 -8.15
CA VAL A 67 6.29 4.47 -8.23
C VAL A 67 5.35 5.65 -8.36
N ILE A 68 4.50 5.63 -9.39
CA ILE A 68 3.44 6.60 -9.58
C ILE A 68 2.28 6.22 -8.67
N VAL A 69 1.95 7.08 -7.72
CA VAL A 69 0.88 6.89 -6.75
C VAL A 69 -0.27 7.85 -7.08
N ASP A 70 -1.47 7.30 -7.24
CA ASP A 70 -2.69 8.10 -7.35
C ASP A 70 -2.93 8.86 -6.03
N ASP A 71 -3.32 10.13 -6.13
CA ASP A 71 -3.57 11.02 -4.98
C ASP A 71 -4.63 10.47 -4.01
N GLN A 72 -5.52 9.60 -4.50
CA GLN A 72 -6.57 8.97 -3.70
C GLN A 72 -6.23 7.54 -3.26
N ALA A 73 -5.02 7.04 -3.51
CA ALA A 73 -4.64 5.66 -3.20
C ALA A 73 -4.77 5.34 -1.69
N PHE A 74 -4.50 6.30 -0.80
CA PHE A 74 -4.42 6.13 0.65
C PHE A 74 -5.44 6.96 1.45
N ILE A 75 -6.57 7.35 0.84
CA ILE A 75 -7.65 8.05 1.57
C ILE A 75 -8.09 7.24 2.79
N ASN A 76 -8.21 7.91 3.94
CA ASN A 76 -8.61 7.32 5.24
C ASN A 76 -7.69 6.17 5.70
N SER A 77 -6.44 6.19 5.27
CA SER A 77 -5.39 5.28 5.74
C SER A 77 -4.37 6.05 6.57
N ASN A 78 -3.60 5.35 7.39
CA ASN A 78 -2.62 5.97 8.28
C ASN A 78 -1.30 6.34 7.56
N ILE A 79 -1.36 6.52 6.24
CA ILE A 79 -0.22 6.84 5.37
C ILE A 79 -0.50 8.20 4.74
N SER A 80 0.22 9.22 5.21
CA SER A 80 0.13 10.59 4.71
C SER A 80 1.04 10.73 3.50
N THR A 81 0.46 10.93 2.32
CA THR A 81 1.08 10.75 0.99
C THR A 81 2.24 11.68 0.61
N GLU A 82 2.78 12.51 1.51
CA GLU A 82 3.89 13.42 1.14
C GLU A 82 5.08 13.39 2.11
N ASN A 83 4.88 13.23 3.43
CA ASN A 83 5.99 13.19 4.39
C ASN A 83 6.37 11.78 4.87
N ASP A 84 5.43 10.82 4.92
CA ASP A 84 5.73 9.46 5.44
C ASP A 84 6.43 8.54 4.42
N ILE A 85 6.20 8.77 3.12
CA ILE A 85 6.76 7.94 2.05
C ILE A 85 8.21 8.33 1.73
N ALA A 86 8.52 9.63 1.79
CA ALA A 86 9.86 10.15 1.50
C ALA A 86 10.85 9.93 2.67
N LEU A 87 10.42 10.09 3.93
CA LEU A 87 11.29 9.98 5.09
C LEU A 87 11.66 8.53 5.44
N LYS A 88 10.75 7.55 5.24
CA LYS A 88 11.07 6.12 5.46
C LYS A 88 12.08 5.53 4.47
N SER A 89 12.25 6.15 3.30
CA SER A 89 13.33 5.77 2.37
C SER A 89 14.68 6.35 2.78
N ILE A 90 14.69 7.46 3.53
CA ILE A 90 15.92 8.13 3.99
C ILE A 90 16.38 7.52 5.32
N ASP A 91 15.49 7.14 6.23
CA ASP A 91 15.87 6.53 7.52
C ASP A 91 16.63 5.19 7.36
N ASN A 92 16.41 4.46 6.27
CA ASN A 92 17.16 3.25 5.92
C ASN A 92 18.53 3.50 5.24
N LEU A 93 18.86 4.75 4.91
CA LEU A 93 20.14 5.15 4.30
C LEU A 93 21.12 5.78 5.32
N ILE A 94 20.69 6.07 6.56
CA ILE A 94 21.52 6.72 7.59
C ILE A 94 21.93 5.75 8.72
N LEU A 95 21.59 4.45 8.61
CA LEU A 95 22.03 3.40 9.53
C LEU A 95 23.19 2.53 8.98
N GLY A 96 23.96 3.05 8.02
CA GLY A 96 25.19 2.44 7.49
C GLY A 96 26.43 3.22 7.90
#